data_AF-A0A7C5GI76-F1
#
_entry.id   AF-A0A7C5GI76-F1
#
_cell.length_a   1.000
_cell.length_b   1.000
_cell.length_c   1.000
_cell.angle_alpha   90.00
_cell.angle_beta   90.00
_cell.angle_gamma   90.00
#
_symmetry.space_group_name_H-M   'P 1'
#
loop_
_entity.id
_entity.type
_entity.pdbx_description
1 polymer ?
#
loop_
_entity_poly.entity_id
_entity_poly.type
_entity_poly.pdbx_seq_one_letter_code
_entity_poly.pdbx_strand_id
1 'polypeptide(L)'
;EVLALLDLETIQICDTSFINDDLRETFADVLFSFKLKGEDKELYISVLLEHKSVPDKNTPIQVLYYIAQAYYDQIQNGEKLQTVLPLVYYHGKKTWEYKPLDD
;
A
#
# COMPACT_ATOMS: atom_id res chain seq x y z
N GLU A 1 10.79 14.86 4.41
CA GLU A 1 11.26 15.42 3.12
C GLU A 1 10.32 15.15 1.95
N VAL A 2 9.77 13.94 1.76
CA VAL A 2 8.87 13.62 0.62
C VAL A 2 7.58 14.46 0.56
N LEU A 3 6.91 14.72 1.69
CA LEU A 3 5.68 15.53 1.74
C LEU A 3 5.86 16.96 1.19
N ALA A 4 7.08 17.51 1.21
CA ALA A 4 7.35 18.84 0.66
C ALA A 4 7.24 18.86 -0.88
N LEU A 5 7.38 17.71 -1.52
CA LEU A 5 7.34 17.54 -2.98
C LEU A 5 5.92 17.31 -3.52
N LEU A 6 4.98 16.92 -2.65
CA LEU A 6 3.61 16.55 -3.04
C LEU A 6 2.64 17.71 -2.84
N ASP A 7 1.80 17.98 -3.84
CA ASP A 7 0.66 18.87 -3.68
C ASP A 7 -0.54 18.10 -3.10
N LEU A 8 -0.68 18.13 -1.78
CA LEU A 8 -1.71 17.36 -1.07
C LEU A 8 -3.13 17.86 -1.35
N GLU A 9 -3.31 19.08 -1.84
CA GLU A 9 -4.63 19.59 -2.24
C GLU A 9 -5.15 18.90 -3.50
N THR A 10 -4.27 18.24 -4.25
CA THR A 10 -4.60 17.49 -5.47
C THR A 10 -4.84 16.00 -5.23
N ILE A 11 -4.86 15.54 -3.97
CA ILE A 11 -5.08 14.12 -3.65
C ILE A 11 -6.42 13.65 -4.22
N GLN A 12 -6.39 12.55 -4.96
CA GLN A 12 -7.58 11.87 -5.45
C GLN A 12 -7.50 10.38 -5.18
N ILE A 13 -8.64 9.78 -4.83
CA ILE A 13 -8.81 8.33 -4.81
C ILE A 13 -9.19 7.92 -6.23
N CYS A 14 -8.41 7.02 -6.82
CA CYS A 14 -8.67 6.45 -8.14
C CYS A 14 -9.45 5.14 -8.00
N ASP A 15 -10.31 4.84 -8.97
CA ASP A 15 -11.03 3.57 -9.00
C ASP A 15 -10.07 2.39 -9.18
N THR A 16 -10.10 1.46 -8.24
CA THR A 16 -9.27 0.23 -8.23
C THR A 16 -10.01 -0.97 -8.83
N SER A 17 -10.71 -0.74 -9.94
CA SER A 17 -11.53 -1.76 -10.61
C SER A 17 -10.73 -2.89 -11.28
N PHE A 18 -9.40 -2.85 -11.22
CA PHE A 18 -8.48 -3.82 -11.86
C PHE A 18 -7.81 -4.78 -10.87
N ILE A 19 -8.11 -4.69 -9.57
CA ILE A 19 -7.42 -5.45 -8.54
C ILE A 19 -8.05 -6.83 -8.37
N ASN A 20 -7.19 -7.84 -8.39
CA ASN A 20 -7.53 -9.25 -8.23
C ASN A 20 -8.37 -9.47 -6.95
N ASP A 21 -9.49 -10.19 -7.07
CA ASP A 21 -10.42 -10.44 -5.96
C ASP A 21 -9.75 -11.20 -4.79
N ASP A 22 -8.70 -11.99 -5.05
CA ASP A 22 -7.91 -12.68 -4.02
C ASP A 22 -7.18 -11.70 -3.06
N LEU A 23 -6.74 -10.55 -3.58
CA LEU A 23 -6.12 -9.48 -2.79
C LEU A 23 -7.18 -8.71 -1.98
N ARG A 24 -8.39 -8.52 -2.52
CA ARG A 24 -9.49 -7.80 -1.86
C ARG A 24 -9.99 -8.46 -0.58
N GLU A 25 -9.99 -9.80 -0.52
CA GLU A 25 -10.48 -10.48 0.68
C GLU A 25 -9.58 -10.29 1.90
N THR A 26 -8.28 -10.03 1.68
CA THR A 26 -7.30 -9.89 2.76
C THR A 26 -6.83 -8.45 2.97
N PHE A 27 -6.81 -7.63 1.91
CA PHE A 27 -6.32 -6.24 1.91
C PHE A 27 -7.29 -5.31 1.19
N ALA A 28 -7.49 -4.13 1.75
CA ALA A 28 -8.08 -3.04 0.97
C ALA A 28 -6.93 -2.35 0.22
N ASP A 29 -6.97 -2.34 -1.11
CA ASP A 29 -6.05 -1.54 -1.91
C ASP A 29 -6.76 -0.25 -2.38
N VAL A 30 -6.11 0.88 -2.10
CA VAL A 30 -6.58 2.21 -2.47
C VAL A 30 -5.50 2.89 -3.29
N LEU A 31 -5.81 3.21 -4.54
CA LEU A 31 -4.92 3.98 -5.38
C LEU A 31 -5.13 5.48 -5.14
N PHE A 32 -4.06 6.17 -4.77
CA PHE A 32 -4.04 7.63 -4.68
C PHE A 32 -3.23 8.24 -5.81
N SER A 33 -3.71 9.33 -6.38
CA SER A 33 -2.93 10.20 -7.25
C SER A 33 -2.70 11.57 -6.62
N PHE A 34 -1.54 12.17 -6.93
CA PHE A 34 -1.14 13.51 -6.49
C PHE A 34 -0.35 14.18 -7.60
N LYS A 35 -0.39 15.52 -7.67
CA LYS A 35 0.57 16.29 -8.46
C LYS A 35 1.84 16.55 -7.66
N LEU A 36 2.97 16.59 -8.36
CA LEU A 36 4.23 17.10 -7.81
C LEU A 36 4.21 18.63 -7.80
N LYS A 37 4.66 19.26 -6.71
CA LYS A 37 4.69 20.73 -6.63
C LYS A 37 5.58 21.32 -7.72
N GLY A 38 5.04 22.24 -8.49
CA GLY A 38 5.77 22.93 -9.56
C GLY A 38 5.98 22.10 -10.83
N GLU A 39 5.40 20.90 -10.93
CA GLU A 39 5.39 20.08 -12.15
C GLU A 39 3.95 19.68 -12.50
N ASP A 40 3.63 19.56 -13.79
CA ASP A 40 2.34 18.97 -14.23
C ASP A 40 2.42 17.44 -14.35
N LYS A 41 3.21 16.81 -13.49
CA LYS A 41 3.36 15.36 -13.41
C LYS A 41 2.56 14.79 -12.26
N GLU A 42 1.84 13.72 -12.54
CA GLU A 42 1.13 12.95 -11.53
C GLU A 42 2.01 11.81 -10.99
N LEU A 43 1.97 11.67 -9.68
CA LEU A 43 2.51 10.54 -8.93
C LEU A 43 1.34 9.68 -8.43
N TYR A 44 1.49 8.38 -8.60
CA TYR A 44 0.52 7.39 -8.16
C TYR A 44 1.12 6.56 -7.02
N ILE A 45 0.36 6.41 -5.94
CA ILE A 45 0.69 5.61 -4.77
C ILE A 45 -0.44 4.63 -4.50
N SER A 46 -0.19 3.34 -4.64
CA SER A 46 -1.10 2.27 -4.24
C SER A 46 -0.89 1.99 -2.76
N VAL A 47 -1.94 2.11 -1.95
CA VAL A 47 -1.89 1.86 -0.51
C VAL A 47 -2.51 0.51 -0.20
N LEU A 48 -1.66 -0.45 0.18
CA LEU A 48 -2.09 -1.76 0.65
C LEU A 48 -2.42 -1.67 2.14
N LEU A 49 -3.71 -1.64 2.47
CA LEU A 49 -4.19 -1.53 3.84
C LEU A 49 -4.57 -2.89 4.42
N GLU A 50 -3.85 -3.30 5.48
CA GLU A 50 -4.18 -4.49 6.28
C GLU A 50 -4.79 -4.08 7.61
N HIS A 51 -5.92 -4.68 8.00
CA HIS A 51 -6.46 -4.51 9.35
C HIS A 51 -6.19 -5.75 10.21
N LYS A 52 -5.56 -5.56 11.38
CA LYS A 52 -5.27 -6.63 12.34
C LYS A 52 -5.91 -6.34 13.70
N SER A 53 -6.61 -7.33 14.26
CA SER A 53 -7.16 -7.30 15.62
C SER A 53 -6.30 -8.06 16.65
N VAL A 54 -5.33 -8.84 16.19
CA VAL A 54 -4.42 -9.65 17.02
C VAL A 54 -2.99 -9.51 16.46
N PRO A 55 -1.94 -9.40 17.31
CA PRO A 55 -0.57 -9.36 16.83
C PRO A 55 -0.21 -10.67 16.12
N ASP A 56 0.36 -10.55 14.92
CA ASP A 56 0.82 -11.67 14.12
C ASP A 56 2.32 -11.48 13.83
N LYS A 57 3.12 -12.48 14.22
CA LYS A 57 4.58 -12.46 14.02
C LYS A 57 4.97 -12.53 12.53
N ASN A 58 4.07 -13.02 11.68
CA ASN A 58 4.31 -13.19 10.26
C ASN A 58 3.90 -11.97 9.43
N THR A 59 3.31 -10.93 10.03
CA THR A 59 2.90 -9.72 9.31
C THR A 59 4.00 -9.11 8.43
N PRO A 60 5.28 -9.02 8.85
CA PRO A 60 6.32 -8.49 7.98
C PRO A 60 6.49 -9.30 6.67
N ILE A 61 6.42 -10.64 6.74
CA ILE A 61 6.53 -11.52 5.57
C ILE A 61 5.30 -11.42 4.68
N GLN A 62 4.11 -11.36 5.30
CA GLN A 62 2.84 -11.10 4.62
C GLN A 62 2.93 -9.79 3.83
N VAL A 63 3.28 -8.68 4.48
CA VAL A 63 3.46 -7.37 3.83
C VAL A 63 4.44 -7.43 2.65
N LEU A 64 5.58 -8.11 2.81
CA LEU A 64 6.53 -8.29 1.71
C LEU A 64 5.93 -9.04 0.52
N TYR A 65 5.21 -10.13 0.79
CA TYR A 65 4.53 -10.90 -0.25
C TYR A 65 3.53 -10.04 -1.04
N TYR A 66 2.72 -9.23 -0.35
CA TYR A 66 1.73 -8.37 -1.01
C TYR A 66 2.37 -7.26 -1.84
N ILE A 67 3.45 -6.65 -1.37
CA ILE A 67 4.20 -5.67 -2.17
C ILE A 67 4.72 -6.31 -3.46
N ALA A 68 5.30 -7.51 -3.35
CA ALA A 68 5.83 -8.24 -4.51
C ALA A 68 4.71 -8.61 -5.48
N GLN A 69 3.56 -9.07 -4.97
CA GLN A 69 2.39 -9.40 -5.77
C GLN A 69 1.83 -8.17 -6.48
N ALA A 70 1.67 -7.04 -5.79
CA ALA A 70 1.16 -5.80 -6.39
C ALA A 70 2.03 -5.32 -7.55
N TYR A 71 3.36 -5.34 -7.40
CA TYR A 71 4.25 -5.00 -8.51
C TYR A 71 4.22 -6.03 -9.64
N TYR A 72 4.08 -7.32 -9.31
CA TYR A 72 3.95 -8.38 -10.30
C TYR A 72 2.70 -8.17 -11.16
N ASP A 73 1.56 -7.88 -10.52
CA ASP A 73 0.29 -7.62 -11.19
C ASP A 73 0.37 -6.39 -12.11
N GLN A 74 0.98 -5.29 -11.65
CA GLN A 74 1.24 -4.12 -12.50
C GLN A 74 2.03 -4.49 -13.77
N ILE A 75 3.06 -5.34 -13.64
CA ILE A 75 3.85 -5.79 -14.79
C ILE A 75 3.02 -6.67 -15.72
N GLN A 76 2.25 -7.63 -15.19
CA GLN A 76 1.41 -8.51 -16.01
C GLN A 76 0.33 -7.75 -16.78
N ASN A 77 -0.20 -6.68 -16.19
CA ASN A 77 -1.22 -5.83 -16.81
C ASN A 77 -0.63 -4.79 -17.79
N GLY A 78 0.71 -4.70 -17.90
CA GLY A 78 1.38 -3.69 -18.73
C GLY A 78 1.23 -2.26 -18.18
N GLU A 79 0.99 -2.14 -16.87
CA GLU A 79 0.83 -0.86 -16.19
C GLU A 79 2.20 -0.22 -15.94
N LYS A 80 2.22 1.12 -15.84
CA LYS A 80 3.40 1.83 -15.36
C LYS A 80 3.56 1.54 -13.87
N LEU A 81 4.78 1.21 -13.43
CA LEU A 81 5.03 0.94 -12.02
C LEU A 81 4.66 2.13 -11.13
N GLN A 82 3.73 1.89 -10.20
CA GLN A 82 3.26 2.83 -9.20
C GLN A 82 3.87 2.47 -7.85
N THR A 83 4.16 3.46 -7.02
CA THR A 83 4.75 3.18 -5.71
C THR A 83 3.74 2.47 -4.82
N VAL A 84 4.12 1.30 -4.29
CA VAL A 84 3.29 0.54 -3.36
C VAL A 84 3.68 0.89 -1.92
N LEU A 85 2.75 1.44 -1.15
CA LEU A 85 2.90 1.80 0.25
C LEU A 85 2.05 0.84 1.13
N PRO A 86 2.67 -0.11 1.84
CA PRO A 86 1.94 -0.93 2.78
C PRO A 86 1.60 -0.15 4.05
N LEU A 87 0.36 -0.30 4.54
CA LEU A 87 -0.10 0.23 5.81
C LEU A 87 -0.78 -0.87 6.61
N VAL A 88 -0.24 -1.19 7.78
CA VAL A 88 -0.87 -2.11 8.72
C VAL A 88 -1.58 -1.29 9.80
N TYR A 89 -2.90 -1.37 9.83
CA TYR A 89 -3.73 -0.78 10.87
C TYR A 89 -4.02 -1.82 11.96
N TYR A 90 -3.44 -1.63 13.14
CA TYR A 90 -3.65 -2.50 14.28
C TYR A 90 -4.68 -1.93 15.26
N HIS A 91 -5.76 -2.68 15.49
CA HIS A 91 -6.81 -2.35 16.46
C HIS A 91 -7.09 -3.54 17.40
N GLY A 92 -6.05 -4.04 18.06
CA GLY A 92 -6.19 -5.13 19.02
C GLY A 92 -6.13 -4.67 20.48
N LYS A 93 -6.64 -5.53 21.38
CA LYS A 93 -6.62 -5.29 22.83
C LYS A 93 -5.26 -5.53 23.48
N LYS A 94 -4.37 -6.27 22.81
CA LYS A 94 -3.02 -6.58 23.30
C LYS A 94 -2.04 -5.56 22.76
N THR A 95 -0.95 -5.31 23.46
CA THR A 95 0.15 -4.54 22.86
C THR A 95 0.79 -5.37 21.76
N TRP A 96 1.06 -4.77 20.59
CA TRP A 96 1.90 -5.38 19.59
C TRP A 96 3.36 -5.23 20.01
N GLU A 97 3.94 -6.31 20.53
CA GLU A 97 5.39 -6.37 20.77
C GLU A 97 6.10 -6.62 19.44
N TYR A 98 6.82 -5.61 18.94
CA TYR A 98 7.66 -5.78 17.76
C TYR A 98 8.69 -6.87 18.04
N LYS A 99 8.69 -7.90 17.20
CA LYS A 99 9.72 -8.92 17.16
C LYS A 99 10.38 -8.85 15.79
N PRO A 100 11.70 -8.63 15.71
CA PRO A 100 12.40 -8.79 14.45
C PRO A 100 12.22 -10.22 13.95
N LEU A 101 12.41 -10.42 12.64
CA LEU A 101 12.48 -11.76 12.10
C LEU A 101 13.72 -12.41 12.72
N ASP A 102 13.51 -13.45 13.53
CA ASP A 102 14.61 -14.25 14.08
C ASP A 102 15.32 -14.98 12.92
N ASP A 103 16.65 -15.11 13.00
CA ASP A 103 17.50 -15.83 12.03
C ASP A 103 17.19 -17.34 11.97
#